data_AF-A0A7R9YL60-F1
#
_entry.id   AF-A0A7R9YL60-F1
#
_cell.length_a   1.000
_cell.length_b   1.000
_cell.length_c   1.000
_cell.angle_alpha   90.00
_cell.angle_beta   90.00
_cell.angle_gamma   90.00
#
_symmetry.space_group_name_H-M   'P 1'
#
loop_
_entity.id
_entity.type
_entity.pdbx_description
1 polymer ?
#
loop_
_entity_poly.entity_id
_entity_poly.type
_entity_poly.pdbx_seq_one_letter_code
_entity_poly.pdbx_strand_id
1 'polypeptide(L)'
;GARKCDKCDGAHATHDCPHYPKERDRHPDALVRKPTGMGGEVSDGSVVLLTGARVRGQPGDGNCLFHSLAHGLSGVSSAHALRREVATFIECNGEMEIAGTPLHQWVRWDSGTTVGAYARRMASSGCWGGGIELAAVSKLKAVNVSVFEPAAGRAAGT
;
A
#
# COMPACT_ATOMS: atom_id res chain seq x y z
N GLY A 1 -10.41 32.09 16.08
CA GLY A 1 -9.37 31.13 15.65
C GLY A 1 -9.64 30.75 14.22
N ALA A 2 -8.63 30.84 13.34
CA ALA A 2 -8.78 30.52 11.91
C ALA A 2 -9.28 29.08 11.74
N ARG A 3 -10.42 28.90 11.07
CA ARG A 3 -11.00 27.59 10.78
C ARG A 3 -10.07 26.90 9.79
N LYS A 4 -9.41 25.81 10.22
CA LYS A 4 -8.67 24.93 9.31
C LYS A 4 -9.68 24.16 8.46
N CYS A 5 -9.32 23.90 7.22
CA CYS A 5 -10.13 23.11 6.30
C CYS A 5 -9.97 21.61 6.59
N ASP A 6 -11.06 20.90 6.81
CA ASP A 6 -11.02 19.45 7.05
C ASP A 6 -10.76 18.60 5.79
N LYS A 7 -10.73 19.23 4.61
CA LYS A 7 -10.48 18.53 3.32
C LYS A 7 -9.02 18.57 2.89
N CYS A 8 -8.27 19.60 3.24
CA CYS A 8 -6.89 19.80 2.78
C CYS A 8 -5.96 20.45 3.81
N ASP A 9 -6.42 20.60 5.06
CA ASP A 9 -5.70 21.24 6.18
C ASP A 9 -5.27 22.70 5.94
N GLY A 10 -5.86 23.36 4.93
CA GLY A 10 -5.59 24.75 4.56
C GLY A 10 -6.24 25.79 5.48
N ALA A 11 -5.78 27.04 5.41
CA ALA A 11 -6.27 28.16 6.22
C ALA A 11 -7.53 28.83 5.65
N HIS A 12 -8.57 28.05 5.37
CA HIS A 12 -9.88 28.51 4.89
C HIS A 12 -11.01 27.62 5.42
N ALA A 13 -12.25 28.08 5.29
CA ALA A 13 -13.40 27.26 5.67
C ALA A 13 -13.49 25.99 4.79
N THR A 14 -13.93 24.88 5.39
CA THR A 14 -14.05 23.57 4.73
C THR A 14 -14.92 23.59 3.46
N HIS A 15 -15.94 24.46 3.40
CA HIS A 15 -16.83 24.61 2.24
C HIS A 15 -16.22 25.40 1.08
N ASP A 16 -15.24 26.27 1.35
CA ASP A 16 -14.56 27.10 0.35
C ASP A 16 -13.26 26.46 -0.17
N CYS A 17 -13.13 25.13 -0.05
CA CYS A 17 -11.89 24.46 -0.39
C CYS A 17 -11.58 24.53 -1.90
N PRO A 18 -10.47 25.18 -2.32
CA PRO A 18 -10.12 25.31 -3.73
C PRO A 18 -9.69 23.96 -4.34
N HIS A 19 -9.29 23.00 -3.51
CA HIS A 19 -8.87 21.67 -3.95
C HIS A 19 -10.03 20.68 -4.08
N TYR A 20 -11.02 20.79 -3.19
CA TYR A 20 -12.13 19.85 -3.08
C TYR A 20 -13.47 20.60 -3.06
N PRO A 21 -13.93 21.11 -4.22
CA PRO A 21 -15.17 21.88 -4.33
C PRO A 21 -16.43 21.03 -4.12
N LYS A 22 -16.33 19.69 -4.19
CA LYS A 22 -17.42 18.76 -3.92
C LYS A 22 -17.39 18.29 -2.46
N GLU A 23 -18.54 17.88 -1.92
CA GLU A 23 -18.59 17.25 -0.60
C GLU A 23 -17.80 15.94 -0.57
N ARG A 24 -17.06 15.72 0.53
CA ARG A 24 -16.24 14.52 0.74
C ARG A 24 -17.09 13.25 0.66
N ASP A 25 -18.33 13.33 1.11
CA ASP A 25 -19.24 12.20 1.34
C ASP A 25 -19.66 11.42 0.07
N ARG A 26 -19.36 11.95 -1.14
CA ARG A 26 -19.61 11.23 -2.40
C ARG A 26 -18.34 10.85 -3.14
N HIS A 27 -17.16 11.11 -2.59
CA HIS A 27 -15.92 10.67 -3.22
C HIS A 27 -15.76 9.15 -3.01
N PRO A 28 -15.40 8.35 -4.04
CA PRO A 28 -15.39 6.89 -3.94
C PRO A 28 -14.43 6.30 -2.90
N ASP A 29 -13.45 7.07 -2.44
CA ASP A 29 -12.51 6.74 -1.35
C ASP A 29 -13.08 7.03 0.06
N ALA A 30 -14.13 7.84 0.16
CA ALA A 30 -14.81 8.27 1.39
C ALA A 30 -16.05 7.42 1.67
N LEU A 31 -16.52 6.70 0.66
CA LEU A 31 -17.53 5.66 0.83
C LEU A 31 -16.86 4.44 1.45
N VAL A 32 -17.39 3.97 2.59
CA VAL A 32 -17.07 2.66 3.15
C VAL A 32 -17.56 1.61 2.13
N ARG A 33 -16.69 1.27 1.18
CA ARG A 33 -16.91 0.12 0.31
C ARG A 33 -16.85 -1.11 1.20
N LYS A 34 -17.72 -2.10 0.96
CA LYS A 34 -17.49 -3.46 1.47
C LYS A 34 -16.04 -3.81 1.13
N PRO A 35 -15.20 -4.28 2.09
CA PRO A 35 -13.84 -4.66 1.79
C PRO A 35 -13.89 -5.74 0.71
N THR A 36 -13.67 -5.35 -0.54
CA THR A 36 -13.41 -6.27 -1.62
C THR A 36 -12.00 -6.76 -1.35
N GLY A 37 -11.88 -7.86 -0.62
CA GLY A 37 -10.61 -8.52 -0.39
C GLY A 37 -9.88 -8.65 -1.73
N MET A 38 -8.68 -8.11 -1.83
CA MET A 38 -7.81 -8.45 -2.94
C MET A 38 -7.31 -9.87 -2.71
N GLY A 39 -8.05 -10.84 -3.24
CA GLY A 39 -7.74 -12.26 -3.16
C GLY A 39 -8.89 -13.07 -2.56
N GLY A 40 -9.89 -13.41 -3.38
CA GLY A 40 -10.98 -14.31 -3.01
C GLY A 40 -11.95 -13.74 -1.97
N GLU A 41 -13.18 -14.23 -1.99
CA GLU A 41 -14.19 -13.91 -0.97
C GLU A 41 -13.69 -14.34 0.41
N VAL A 42 -13.29 -13.40 1.26
CA VAL A 42 -13.45 -13.56 2.72
C VAL A 42 -14.84 -13.06 3.06
N SER A 43 -15.78 -13.99 3.09
CA SER A 43 -17.22 -13.75 2.98
C SER A 43 -17.87 -13.08 4.20
N ASP A 44 -17.17 -12.73 5.28
CA ASP A 44 -17.87 -12.40 6.53
C ASP A 44 -17.12 -11.51 7.54
N GLY A 45 -16.20 -10.64 7.14
CA GLY A 45 -15.53 -9.73 8.09
C GLY A 45 -14.82 -10.46 9.25
N SER A 46 -14.53 -11.75 9.08
CA SER A 46 -13.98 -12.62 10.09
C SER A 46 -12.48 -12.33 10.25
N VAL A 47 -12.09 -12.02 11.49
CA VAL A 47 -10.68 -11.86 11.86
C VAL A 47 -10.00 -13.21 11.67
N VAL A 48 -9.11 -13.32 10.69
CA VAL A 48 -8.28 -14.51 10.49
C VAL A 48 -7.16 -14.50 11.53
N LEU A 49 -7.32 -15.28 12.59
CA LEU A 49 -6.27 -15.50 13.58
C LEU A 49 -5.35 -16.62 13.11
N LEU A 50 -4.09 -16.28 12.80
CA LEU A 50 -3.06 -17.28 12.56
C LEU A 50 -2.49 -17.80 13.88
N THR A 51 -2.87 -19.02 14.23
CA THR A 51 -2.27 -19.77 15.34
C THR A 51 -1.14 -20.65 14.83
N GLY A 52 0.02 -20.64 15.51
CA GLY A 52 1.15 -21.49 15.16
C GLY A 52 2.07 -20.98 14.05
N ALA A 53 1.82 -19.77 13.53
CA ALA A 53 2.76 -19.09 12.64
C ALA A 53 4.02 -18.67 13.39
N ARG A 54 5.17 -18.73 12.71
CA ARG A 54 6.45 -18.24 13.24
C ARG A 54 6.87 -16.98 12.51
N VAL A 55 7.09 -15.89 13.26
CA VAL A 55 7.67 -14.66 12.73
C VAL A 55 9.14 -14.90 12.38
N ARG A 56 9.52 -14.53 11.16
CA ARG A 56 10.91 -14.51 10.70
C ARG A 56 11.38 -13.06 10.66
N GLY A 57 12.35 -12.73 11.51
CA GLY A 57 12.99 -11.42 11.47
C GLY A 57 13.66 -11.20 10.11
N GLN A 58 13.47 -10.00 9.56
CA GLN A 58 14.15 -9.56 8.35
C GLN A 58 15.19 -8.50 8.67
N PRO A 59 16.23 -8.35 7.83
CA PRO A 59 17.20 -7.26 7.98
C PRO A 59 16.52 -5.88 8.02
N GLY A 60 16.99 -5.02 8.93
CA GLY A 60 16.55 -3.63 9.06
C GLY A 60 17.26 -2.66 8.11
N ASP A 61 17.59 -3.10 6.90
CA ASP A 61 18.38 -2.35 5.90
C ASP A 61 17.52 -1.44 5.00
N GLY A 62 16.28 -1.18 5.41
CA GLY A 62 15.29 -0.47 4.60
C GLY A 62 14.66 -1.32 3.48
N ASN A 63 15.05 -2.58 3.29
CA ASN A 63 14.44 -3.53 2.36
C ASN A 63 13.55 -4.57 3.02
N CYS A 64 13.20 -4.42 4.31
CA CYS A 64 12.49 -5.42 5.09
C CYS A 64 11.23 -5.98 4.41
N LEU A 65 10.43 -5.13 3.75
CA LEU A 65 9.27 -5.57 2.97
C LEU A 65 9.66 -6.56 1.86
N PHE A 66 10.67 -6.20 1.07
CA PHE A 66 11.13 -7.01 -0.05
C PHE A 66 11.86 -8.27 0.41
N HIS A 67 12.54 -8.24 1.57
CA HIS A 67 13.08 -9.45 2.20
C HIS A 67 11.96 -10.40 2.62
N SER A 68 10.89 -9.89 3.26
CA SER A 68 9.71 -10.68 3.62
C SER A 68 9.04 -11.30 2.39
N LEU A 69 8.86 -10.52 1.32
CA LEU A 69 8.27 -11.01 0.06
C LEU A 69 9.16 -12.05 -0.62
N ALA A 70 10.47 -11.78 -0.75
CA ALA A 70 11.41 -12.71 -1.37
C ALA A 70 11.49 -14.05 -0.62
N HIS A 71 11.29 -14.04 0.70
CA HIS A 71 11.23 -15.28 1.49
C HIS A 71 10.00 -16.14 1.16
N GLY A 72 8.86 -15.52 0.85
CA GLY A 72 7.61 -16.22 0.51
C GLY A 72 7.46 -16.57 -0.98
N LEU A 73 8.30 -16.00 -1.85
CA LEU A 73 8.21 -16.17 -3.30
C LEU A 73 9.32 -17.10 -3.82
N SER A 74 8.95 -18.06 -4.66
CA SER A 74 9.92 -18.84 -5.43
C SER A 74 10.50 -18.02 -6.58
N GLY A 75 11.76 -18.27 -6.95
CA GLY A 75 12.39 -17.66 -8.14
C GLY A 75 12.82 -16.21 -7.98
N VAL A 76 12.82 -15.68 -6.75
CA VAL A 76 13.37 -14.36 -6.43
C VAL A 76 14.83 -14.49 -6.02
N SER A 77 15.73 -13.81 -6.73
CA SER A 77 17.17 -13.90 -6.46
C SER A 77 17.61 -13.09 -5.23
N SER A 78 17.00 -11.94 -4.98
CA SER A 78 17.27 -11.11 -3.81
C SER A 78 16.18 -10.06 -3.59
N ALA A 79 16.09 -9.52 -2.36
CA ALA A 79 15.20 -8.40 -2.04
C ALA A 79 15.47 -7.16 -2.89
N HIS A 80 16.74 -6.86 -3.18
CA HIS A 80 17.13 -5.75 -4.05
C HIS A 80 16.67 -5.95 -5.49
N ALA A 81 16.76 -7.17 -6.02
CA ALA A 81 16.26 -7.49 -7.34
C ALA A 81 14.73 -7.36 -7.39
N LEU A 82 14.02 -7.91 -6.40
CA LEU A 82 12.57 -7.80 -6.31
C LEU A 82 12.11 -6.34 -6.19
N ARG A 83 12.79 -5.51 -5.39
CA ARG A 83 12.53 -4.07 -5.29
C ARG A 83 12.56 -3.39 -6.66
N ARG A 84 13.64 -3.62 -7.43
CA ARG A 84 13.78 -3.03 -8.77
C ARG A 84 12.71 -3.53 -9.72
N GLU A 85 12.40 -4.83 -9.67
CA GLU A 85 11.38 -5.43 -10.51
C GLU A 85 9.99 -4.83 -10.23
N VAL A 86 9.63 -4.67 -8.95
CA VAL A 86 8.39 -4.01 -8.51
C VAL A 86 8.37 -2.53 -8.94
N ALA A 87 9.48 -1.81 -8.78
CA ALA A 87 9.58 -0.42 -9.21
C ALA A 87 9.38 -0.26 -10.72
N THR A 88 10.03 -1.11 -11.53
CA THR A 88 9.84 -1.15 -12.99
C THR A 88 8.39 -1.50 -13.35
N PHE A 89 7.79 -2.46 -12.65
CA PHE A 89 6.39 -2.79 -12.86
C PHE A 89 5.48 -1.58 -12.60
N ILE A 90 5.70 -0.84 -11.50
CA ILE A 90 4.94 0.38 -11.19
C ILE A 90 5.12 1.41 -12.30
N GLU A 91 6.36 1.63 -12.77
CA GLU A 91 6.66 2.57 -13.85
C GLU A 91 5.90 2.27 -15.14
N CYS A 92 5.86 1.00 -15.55
CA CYS A 92 5.24 0.58 -16.80
C CYS A 92 3.71 0.43 -16.73
N ASN A 93 3.11 0.39 -15.54
CA ASN A 93 1.70 0.01 -15.34
C ASN A 93 0.88 1.10 -14.63
N GLY A 94 1.21 2.37 -14.82
CA GLY A 94 0.49 3.49 -14.18
C GLY A 94 -1.03 3.52 -14.43
N GLU A 95 -1.49 3.04 -15.59
CA GLU A 95 -2.92 2.95 -15.93
C GLU A 95 -3.61 1.66 -15.44
N MET A 96 -2.85 0.70 -14.91
CA MET A 96 -3.42 -0.54 -14.40
C MET A 96 -4.31 -0.24 -13.19
N GLU A 97 -5.53 -0.75 -13.21
CA GLU A 97 -6.44 -0.61 -12.09
C GLU A 97 -6.13 -1.60 -10.97
N ILE A 98 -6.03 -1.07 -9.76
CA ILE A 98 -5.97 -1.81 -8.51
C ILE A 98 -7.18 -1.38 -7.68
N ALA A 99 -8.05 -2.34 -7.38
CA ALA A 99 -9.33 -2.10 -6.69
C ALA A 99 -10.21 -1.01 -7.35
N GLY A 100 -10.20 -0.96 -8.69
CA GLY A 100 -10.98 0.02 -9.48
C GLY A 100 -10.42 1.44 -9.42
N THR A 101 -9.11 1.59 -9.16
CA THR A 101 -8.40 2.87 -9.17
C THR A 101 -7.05 2.69 -9.87
N PRO A 102 -6.72 3.51 -10.89
CA PRO A 102 -5.44 3.44 -11.58
C PRO A 102 -4.24 3.62 -10.62
N LEU A 103 -3.19 2.84 -10.83
CA LEU A 103 -1.97 2.86 -10.02
C LEU A 103 -1.36 4.27 -9.91
N HIS A 104 -1.43 5.08 -10.97
CA HIS A 104 -0.92 6.45 -10.93
C HIS A 104 -1.66 7.35 -9.92
N GLN A 105 -2.94 7.10 -9.65
CA GLN A 105 -3.70 7.82 -8.63
C GLN A 105 -3.25 7.42 -7.22
N TRP A 106 -3.05 6.13 -6.96
CA TRP A 106 -2.48 5.65 -5.71
C TRP A 106 -1.14 6.31 -5.41
N VAL A 107 -0.23 6.34 -6.40
CA VAL A 107 1.08 7.01 -6.28
C VAL A 107 0.92 8.50 -6.00
N ARG A 108 0.01 9.18 -6.72
CA ARG A 108 -0.22 10.61 -6.55
C ARG A 108 -0.77 10.94 -5.16
N TRP A 109 -1.66 10.12 -4.62
CA TRP A 109 -2.23 10.34 -3.28
C TRP A 109 -1.22 10.07 -2.16
N ASP A 110 -0.42 9.01 -2.28
CA ASP A 110 0.59 8.65 -1.28
C ASP A 110 1.79 9.62 -1.27
N SER A 111 2.31 9.96 -2.45
CA SER A 111 3.60 10.65 -2.56
C SER A 111 3.52 12.08 -3.09
N GLY A 112 2.41 12.48 -3.70
CA GLY A 112 2.31 13.75 -4.43
C GLY A 112 3.15 13.82 -5.70
N THR A 113 3.72 12.71 -6.17
CA THR A 113 4.64 12.66 -7.33
C THR A 113 4.04 11.94 -8.53
N THR A 114 4.77 11.94 -9.66
CA THR A 114 4.44 11.12 -10.83
C THR A 114 4.90 9.68 -10.64
N VAL A 115 4.28 8.74 -11.36
CA VAL A 115 4.64 7.31 -11.34
C VAL A 115 6.13 7.08 -11.59
N GLY A 116 6.71 7.73 -12.61
CA GLY A 116 8.14 7.57 -12.91
C GLY A 116 9.06 8.13 -11.81
N ALA A 117 8.69 9.25 -11.18
CA ALA A 117 9.46 9.80 -10.06
C ALA A 117 9.40 8.87 -8.83
N TYR A 118 8.21 8.36 -8.52
CA TYR A 118 7.99 7.39 -7.47
C TYR A 118 8.78 6.09 -7.73
N ALA A 119 8.67 5.52 -8.93
CA ALA A 119 9.36 4.29 -9.30
C ALA A 119 10.89 4.42 -9.21
N ARG A 120 11.48 5.50 -9.73
CA ARG A 120 12.94 5.74 -9.61
C ARG A 120 13.40 5.82 -8.16
N ARG A 121 12.62 6.50 -7.31
CA ARG A 121 12.88 6.56 -5.87
C ARG A 121 12.73 5.18 -5.23
N MET A 122 11.66 4.44 -5.54
CA MET A 122 11.39 3.12 -4.97
C MET A 122 12.43 2.08 -5.37
N ALA A 123 13.00 2.18 -6.58
CA ALA A 123 14.09 1.31 -7.04
C ALA A 123 15.37 1.44 -6.21
N SER A 124 15.56 2.57 -5.52
CA SER A 124 16.73 2.85 -4.68
C SER A 124 16.53 2.30 -3.26
N SER A 125 17.57 1.74 -2.64
CA SER A 125 17.53 1.30 -1.24
C SER A 125 17.26 2.46 -0.27
N GLY A 126 16.72 2.16 0.92
CA GLY A 126 16.46 3.16 1.97
C GLY A 126 15.07 3.81 1.95
N CYS A 127 14.30 3.62 0.87
CA CYS A 127 12.86 3.93 0.87
C CYS A 127 12.05 2.77 1.46
N TRP A 128 11.07 3.09 2.31
CA TRP A 128 10.17 2.11 2.89
C TRP A 128 9.07 1.80 1.87
N GLY A 129 8.82 0.52 1.62
CA GLY A 129 7.68 0.09 0.82
C GLY A 129 6.42 -0.07 1.69
N GLY A 130 5.26 -0.08 1.05
CA GLY A 130 3.96 -0.18 1.71
C GLY A 130 2.89 -0.83 0.83
N GLY A 131 1.67 -0.32 0.91
CA GLY A 131 0.50 -0.88 0.22
C GLY A 131 0.63 -0.90 -1.30
N ILE A 132 1.28 0.11 -1.88
CA ILE A 132 1.49 0.21 -3.33
C ILE A 132 2.38 -0.95 -3.82
N GLU A 133 3.50 -1.21 -3.14
CA GLU A 133 4.42 -2.30 -3.52
C GLU A 133 3.79 -3.67 -3.30
N LEU A 134 3.00 -3.84 -2.24
CA LEU A 134 2.25 -5.08 -1.96
C LEU A 134 1.23 -5.38 -3.06
N ALA A 135 0.48 -4.37 -3.50
CA ALA A 135 -0.47 -4.54 -4.59
C ALA A 135 0.25 -4.80 -5.92
N ALA A 136 1.34 -4.07 -6.20
CA ALA A 136 2.14 -4.24 -7.40
C ALA A 136 2.77 -5.65 -7.48
N VAL A 137 3.37 -6.16 -6.40
CA VAL A 137 3.97 -7.50 -6.41
C VAL A 137 2.92 -8.60 -6.58
N SER A 138 1.73 -8.44 -5.99
CA SER A 138 0.62 -9.38 -6.16
C SER A 138 0.22 -9.51 -7.64
N LYS A 139 0.14 -8.38 -8.36
CA LYS A 139 -0.14 -8.38 -9.81
C LYS A 139 1.03 -8.89 -10.64
N LEU A 140 2.25 -8.42 -10.37
CA LEU A 140 3.47 -8.80 -11.08
C LEU A 140 3.74 -10.32 -10.99
N LYS A 141 3.56 -10.91 -9.80
CA LYS A 141 3.86 -12.33 -9.55
C LYS A 141 2.62 -13.23 -9.66
N ALA A 142 1.44 -12.66 -9.91
CA ALA A 142 0.16 -13.39 -9.96
C ALA A 142 -0.09 -14.22 -8.69
N VAL A 143 0.12 -13.62 -7.52
CA VAL A 143 -0.08 -14.26 -6.19
C VAL A 143 -0.91 -13.38 -5.27
N ASN A 144 -1.53 -13.98 -4.25
CA ASN A 144 -2.12 -13.23 -3.15
C ASN A 144 -1.07 -12.90 -2.09
N VAL A 145 -1.14 -11.70 -1.52
CA VAL A 145 -0.28 -11.29 -0.41
C VAL A 145 -1.17 -10.93 0.78
N SER A 146 -1.02 -11.67 1.88
CA SER A 146 -1.75 -11.42 3.13
C SER A 146 -0.83 -10.78 4.16
N VAL A 147 -1.25 -9.64 4.71
CA VAL A 147 -0.54 -8.93 5.78
C VAL A 147 -1.25 -9.20 7.09
N PHE A 148 -0.48 -9.60 8.11
CA PHE A 148 -0.97 -9.86 9.46
C PHE A 148 -0.31 -8.90 10.43
N GLU A 149 -1.09 -8.39 11.37
CA GLU A 149 -0.60 -7.60 12.49
C GLU A 149 -0.74 -8.38 13.81
N PRO A 150 0.09 -8.09 14.82
CA PRO A 150 -0.09 -8.69 16.14
C PRO A 150 -1.47 -8.34 16.72
N ALA A 151 -2.19 -9.34 17.22
CA ALA A 151 -3.41 -9.10 17.97
C ALA A 151 -3.08 -8.25 19.22
N ALA A 152 -3.83 -7.17 19.41
CA ALA A 152 -3.68 -6.30 20.58
C ALA A 152 -3.78 -7.16 21.87
N GLY A 153 -2.68 -7.23 22.63
CA GLY A 153 -2.61 -7.99 23.89
C GLY A 153 -1.52 -9.05 23.98
N ARG A 154 -0.81 -9.39 22.89
CA ARG A 154 0.41 -10.19 22.97
C ARG A 154 1.62 -9.28 22.78
N ALA A 155 2.22 -8.84 23.89
CA ALA A 155 3.60 -8.37 23.87
C ALA A 155 4.46 -9.43 23.18
N ALA A 156 5.23 -9.01 22.17
CA ALA A 156 6.15 -9.89 21.47
C ALA A 156 7.11 -10.51 22.50
N GLY A 157 6.89 -11.79 22.79
CA GLY A 157 7.75 -12.56 23.67
C GLY A 157 9.13 -12.70 23.04
N THR A 158 10.13 -12.35 23.85
CA THR A 158 11.59 -12.48 23.69
C THR A 158 12.05 -13.76 23.01
#